data_AF-A0A8C9PEU7-F1
#
_entry.id   AF-A0A8C9PEU7-F1
#
_cell.length_a   1.000
_cell.length_b   1.000
_cell.length_c   1.000
_cell.angle_alpha   90.00
_cell.angle_beta   90.00
_cell.angle_gamma   90.00
#
_symmetry.space_group_name_H-M   'P 1'
#
loop_
_entity.id
_entity.type
_entity.pdbx_description
1 polymer ?
#
loop_
_entity_poly.entity_id
_entity_poly.type
_entity_poly.pdbx_seq_one_letter_code
_entity_poly.pdbx_strand_id
1 'polypeptide(L)'
;MKLKVKGWEKIYHAHGPRKQAGVAILISNKIDFKTKLIKRDKEGHYILLKGTIHQQDITIINIYAPNNGAATFIKQILLKFKNQIDHNTIIMGDFNTPLSPLDRSSKQNKKICWFLPSVGSLSEKKNLLRICTIGLTL
;
A
#
# COMPACT_ATOMS: atom_id res chain seq x y z
N MET A 1 -1.54 20.32 0.44
CA MET A 1 -0.45 20.26 1.44
C MET A 1 0.68 19.42 0.89
N LYS A 2 1.88 19.98 0.69
CA LYS A 2 3.05 19.27 0.15
C LYS A 2 3.91 18.79 1.32
N LEU A 3 3.73 17.53 1.73
CA LEU A 3 4.59 16.91 2.73
C LEU A 3 6.01 16.83 2.16
N LYS A 4 7.00 17.35 2.89
CA LYS A 4 8.42 17.19 2.56
C LYS A 4 9.08 16.44 3.71
N VAL A 5 9.51 15.21 3.46
CA VAL A 5 10.23 14.39 4.44
C VAL A 5 11.66 14.22 3.94
N LYS A 6 12.67 14.60 4.74
CA LYS A 6 14.08 14.43 4.35
C LYS A 6 14.36 12.95 4.02
N GLY A 7 14.97 12.68 2.88
CA GLY A 7 15.25 11.31 2.38
C GLY A 7 14.15 10.64 1.56
N TRP A 8 13.01 11.33 1.35
CA TRP A 8 11.89 10.83 0.53
C TRP A 8 11.59 11.85 -0.56
N GLU A 9 11.72 11.44 -1.83
CA GLU A 9 11.55 12.33 -2.96
C GLU A 9 10.09 12.38 -3.43
N LYS A 10 9.46 11.21 -3.53
CA LYS A 10 8.13 11.07 -4.14
C LYS A 10 7.14 10.58 -3.09
N ILE A 11 6.08 11.36 -2.88
CA ILE A 11 5.01 11.06 -1.93
C ILE A 11 3.69 11.01 -2.70
N TYR A 12 3.02 9.87 -2.62
CA TYR A 12 1.69 9.66 -3.18
C TYR A 12 0.74 9.49 -2.01
N HIS A 13 -0.37 10.21 -2.01
CA HIS A 13 -1.38 10.11 -0.97
C HIS A 13 -2.78 10.15 -1.57
N ALA A 14 -3.74 9.56 -0.87
CA ALA A 14 -5.17 9.63 -1.12
C ALA A 14 -5.84 9.87 0.23
N HIS A 15 -6.83 10.77 0.23
CA HIS A 15 -7.55 11.16 1.43
C HIS A 15 -9.03 11.21 1.09
N GLY A 16 -9.86 10.67 1.98
CA GLY A 16 -11.30 10.82 1.88
C GLY A 16 -11.77 12.21 2.30
N PRO A 17 -12.98 12.62 1.87
CA PRO A 17 -13.56 13.91 2.21
C PRO A 17 -13.75 14.10 3.73
N ARG A 18 -13.93 12.99 4.48
CA ARG A 18 -14.21 13.04 5.93
C ARG A 18 -12.99 13.02 6.86
N LYS A 19 -11.75 13.16 6.37
CA LYS A 19 -10.49 13.02 7.17
C LYS A 19 -10.35 11.70 7.97
N GLN A 20 -11.22 10.71 7.75
CA GLN A 20 -11.27 9.46 8.51
C GLN A 20 -10.34 8.38 7.94
N ALA A 21 -10.01 8.45 6.65
CA ALA A 21 -9.19 7.48 5.96
C ALA A 21 -8.15 8.18 5.07
N GLY A 22 -6.89 7.78 5.23
CA GLY A 22 -5.80 8.27 4.40
C GLY A 22 -4.74 7.20 4.21
N VAL A 23 -4.34 6.99 2.96
CA VAL A 23 -3.21 6.14 2.61
C VAL A 23 -2.11 7.00 1.99
N ALA A 24 -0.86 6.63 2.23
CA ALA A 24 0.30 7.25 1.62
C ALA A 24 1.40 6.23 1.29
N ILE A 25 2.05 6.44 0.15
CA ILE A 25 3.22 5.71 -0.30
C ILE A 25 4.35 6.72 -0.45
N LEU A 26 5.45 6.49 0.28
CA LEU A 26 6.66 7.27 0.18
C LEU A 26 7.73 6.40 -0.49
N ILE A 27 8.39 6.98 -1.50
CA ILE A 27 9.48 6.37 -2.25
C ILE A 27 10.77 7.10 -1.91
N SER A 28 11.78 6.34 -1.49
CA SER A 28 13.09 6.91 -1.14
C SER A 28 13.73 7.57 -2.37
N ASN A 29 14.45 8.66 -2.13
CA ASN A 29 15.28 9.32 -3.15
C ASN A 29 16.44 8.44 -3.65
N LYS A 30 16.69 7.29 -3.01
CA LYS A 30 17.74 6.33 -3.42
C LYS A 30 17.34 5.45 -4.59
N ILE A 31 16.05 5.36 -4.92
CA ILE A 31 15.53 4.52 -6.00
C ILE A 31 14.97 5.39 -7.12
N ASP A 32 15.46 5.18 -8.34
CA ASP A 32 14.89 5.80 -9.54
C ASP A 32 13.59 5.09 -9.93
N PHE A 33 12.53 5.36 -9.18
CA PHE A 33 11.19 4.90 -9.51
C PHE A 33 10.57 5.81 -10.56
N LYS A 34 10.36 5.27 -11.78
CA LYS A 34 9.68 5.99 -12.85
C LYS A 34 8.19 5.66 -12.82
N THR A 35 7.36 6.65 -12.50
CA THR A 35 5.91 6.45 -12.39
C THR A 35 5.28 6.36 -13.78
N LYS A 36 4.48 5.31 -14.00
CA LYS A 36 3.68 5.11 -15.22
C LYS A 36 2.20 5.43 -14.98
N LEU A 37 1.66 5.02 -13.82
CA LEU A 37 0.24 5.19 -13.50
C LEU A 37 0.05 5.45 -12.02
N ILE A 38 -0.88 6.35 -11.69
CA ILE A 38 -1.34 6.59 -10.33
C ILE A 38 -2.87 6.55 -10.33
N LYS A 39 -3.46 5.63 -9.56
CA LYS A 39 -4.90 5.59 -9.30
C LYS A 39 -5.12 5.81 -7.81
N ARG A 40 -5.92 6.82 -7.48
CA ARG A 40 -6.26 7.18 -6.09
C ARG A 40 -7.73 6.90 -5.88
N ASP A 41 -8.06 6.36 -4.72
CA ASP A 41 -9.44 6.28 -4.28
C ASP A 41 -9.95 7.66 -3.84
N LYS A 42 -11.23 7.94 -4.11
CA LYS A 42 -11.86 9.20 -3.70
C LYS A 42 -12.12 9.24 -2.20
N GLU A 43 -12.37 8.08 -1.59
CA GLU A 43 -12.62 7.94 -0.16
C GLU A 43 -11.33 7.72 0.65
N GLY A 44 -10.17 7.66 -0.01
CA GLY A 44 -8.88 7.50 0.66
C GLY A 44 -8.59 6.08 1.15
N HIS A 45 -9.31 5.07 0.65
CA HIS A 45 -9.09 3.68 1.05
C HIS A 45 -7.98 2.98 0.28
N TYR A 46 -7.57 3.48 -0.89
CA TYR A 46 -6.43 2.88 -1.59
C TYR A 46 -5.66 3.86 -2.49
N ILE A 47 -4.41 3.50 -2.76
CA ILE A 47 -3.61 4.04 -3.85
C ILE A 47 -3.03 2.86 -4.61
N LEU A 48 -3.16 2.90 -5.93
CA LEU A 48 -2.43 2.03 -6.84
C LEU A 48 -1.41 2.88 -7.60
N LEU A 49 -0.18 2.39 -7.62
CA LEU A 49 0.95 2.99 -8.28
C LEU A 49 1.55 1.93 -9.21
N LYS A 50 1.67 2.24 -10.51
CA LYS A 50 2.51 1.46 -11.41
C LYS A 50 3.70 2.29 -11.82
N GLY A 51 4.84 1.62 -11.94
CA GLY A 51 6.05 2.25 -12.44
C GLY A 51 7.12 1.22 -12.73
N THR A 52 8.32 1.70 -12.99
CA THR A 52 9.49 0.85 -13.20
C THR A 52 10.59 1.17 -12.23
N ILE A 53 11.32 0.14 -11.83
CA ILE A 53 12.60 0.23 -11.13
C ILE A 53 13.59 -0.65 -11.90
N HIS A 54 14.74 -0.10 -12.32
CA HIS A 54 15.73 -0.84 -13.11
C HIS A 54 15.12 -1.63 -14.30
N GLN A 55 14.23 -0.99 -15.06
CA GLN A 55 13.50 -1.58 -16.21
C GLN A 55 12.49 -2.68 -15.87
N GLN A 56 12.35 -3.07 -14.60
CA GLN A 56 11.31 -4.00 -14.17
C GLN A 56 10.03 -3.25 -13.84
N ASP A 57 8.92 -3.69 -14.44
CA ASP A 57 7.58 -3.20 -14.09
C ASP A 57 7.19 -3.65 -12.68
N ILE A 58 6.73 -2.71 -11.86
CA ILE A 58 6.30 -2.93 -10.49
C ILE A 58 4.95 -2.24 -10.29
N THR A 59 4.02 -2.98 -9.69
CA THR A 59 2.74 -2.47 -9.25
C THR A 59 2.71 -2.44 -7.72
N ILE A 60 2.43 -1.29 -7.10
CA ILE A 60 2.30 -1.14 -5.65
C ILE A 60 0.86 -0.73 -5.34
N ILE A 61 0.19 -1.49 -4.49
CA ILE A 61 -1.16 -1.20 -4.03
C ILE A 61 -1.11 -1.05 -2.51
N ASN A 62 -1.46 0.14 -2.03
CA ASN A 62 -1.67 0.40 -0.60
C ASN A 62 -3.17 0.45 -0.30
N ILE A 63 -3.66 -0.36 0.63
CA ILE A 63 -5.08 -0.50 0.98
C ILE A 63 -5.30 -0.17 2.46
N TYR A 64 -6.34 0.57 2.75
CA TYR A 64 -6.92 0.75 4.07
C TYR A 64 -8.34 0.21 4.03
N ALA A 65 -8.54 -0.96 4.64
CA ALA A 65 -9.86 -1.57 4.70
C ALA A 65 -10.69 -0.91 5.81
N PRO A 66 -11.99 -0.67 5.60
CA PRO A 66 -12.87 -0.20 6.67
C PRO A 66 -13.03 -1.26 7.77
N ASN A 67 -13.25 -0.84 9.02
CA ASN A 67 -13.42 -1.76 10.16
C ASN A 67 -14.56 -2.76 9.95
N ASN A 68 -15.64 -2.32 9.31
CA ASN A 68 -16.79 -3.18 9.00
C ASN A 68 -16.69 -3.68 7.56
N GLY A 69 -16.81 -5.00 7.37
CA GLY A 69 -16.82 -5.60 6.04
C GLY A 69 -15.47 -5.62 5.32
N ALA A 70 -14.36 -5.45 6.04
CA ALA A 70 -12.99 -5.45 5.51
C ALA A 70 -12.71 -6.59 4.52
N ALA A 71 -13.08 -7.83 4.84
CA ALA A 71 -12.87 -8.98 3.96
C ALA A 71 -13.58 -8.83 2.60
N THR A 72 -14.83 -8.35 2.61
CA THR A 72 -15.61 -8.08 1.39
C THR A 72 -15.00 -6.93 0.60
N PHE A 73 -14.58 -5.87 1.30
CA PHE A 73 -13.92 -4.72 0.69
C PHE A 73 -12.61 -5.11 -0.03
N ILE A 74 -11.75 -5.90 0.64
CA ILE A 74 -10.50 -6.38 0.07
C ILE A 74 -10.77 -7.24 -1.16
N LYS A 75 -11.74 -8.17 -1.09
CA LYS A 75 -12.16 -8.98 -2.26
C LYS A 75 -12.57 -8.11 -3.44
N GLN A 76 -13.36 -7.05 -3.20
CA GLN A 76 -13.77 -6.12 -4.25
C GLN A 76 -12.57 -5.39 -4.87
N ILE A 77 -11.61 -4.93 -4.07
CA ILE A 77 -10.40 -4.28 -4.57
C ILE A 77 -9.54 -5.23 -5.40
N LEU A 78 -9.36 -6.47 -4.93
CA LEU A 78 -8.62 -7.50 -5.67
C LEU A 78 -9.29 -7.83 -7.01
N LEU A 79 -10.62 -7.96 -7.03
CA LEU A 79 -11.40 -8.17 -8.26
C LEU A 79 -11.28 -6.97 -9.21
N LYS A 80 -11.42 -5.74 -8.69
CA LYS A 80 -11.29 -4.49 -9.45
C LYS A 80 -9.93 -4.34 -10.11
N PHE A 81 -8.87 -4.82 -9.45
CA PHE A 81 -7.50 -4.76 -9.94
C PHE A 81 -6.96 -6.08 -10.48
N LYS A 82 -7.81 -7.09 -10.70
CA LYS A 82 -7.38 -8.42 -11.18
C LYS A 82 -6.49 -8.35 -12.43
N ASN A 83 -6.86 -7.53 -13.41
CA ASN A 83 -6.09 -7.36 -14.66
C ASN A 83 -4.86 -6.44 -14.50
N GLN A 84 -4.70 -5.82 -13.33
CA GLN A 84 -3.55 -4.99 -12.98
C GLN A 84 -2.58 -5.69 -12.03
N ILE A 85 -2.99 -6.80 -11.41
CA ILE A 85 -2.17 -7.65 -10.56
C ILE A 85 -1.38 -8.61 -11.44
N ASP A 86 -0.06 -8.56 -11.27
CA ASP A 86 0.95 -9.35 -11.97
C ASP A 86 1.94 -9.96 -10.96
N HIS A 87 2.94 -10.68 -11.46
CA HIS A 87 3.99 -11.31 -10.65
C HIS A 87 4.86 -10.31 -9.86
N ASN A 88 4.88 -9.04 -10.27
CA ASN A 88 5.64 -7.96 -9.62
C ASN A 88 4.73 -6.99 -8.85
N THR A 89 3.56 -7.47 -8.43
CA THR A 89 2.62 -6.68 -7.65
C THR A 89 2.85 -6.83 -6.16
N ILE A 90 2.97 -5.70 -5.47
CA ILE A 90 3.12 -5.62 -4.02
C ILE A 90 1.82 -5.04 -3.44
N ILE A 91 1.09 -5.84 -2.67
CA ILE A 91 -0.14 -5.42 -1.99
C ILE A 91 0.16 -5.28 -0.50
N MET A 92 0.04 -4.06 -0.01
CA MET A 92 0.32 -3.66 1.36
C MET A 92 -0.85 -2.86 1.91
N GLY A 93 -0.96 -2.78 3.22
CA GLY A 93 -2.06 -2.03 3.81
C GLY A 93 -2.36 -2.38 5.25
N ASP A 94 -3.39 -1.74 5.78
CA ASP A 94 -4.09 -2.20 6.96
C ASP A 94 -5.41 -2.82 6.52
N PHE A 95 -5.52 -4.12 6.77
CA PHE A 95 -6.64 -4.93 6.31
C PHE A 95 -7.75 -5.04 7.36
N ASN A 96 -7.55 -4.57 8.60
CA ASN A 96 -8.52 -4.64 9.69
C ASN A 96 -9.18 -6.03 9.92
N THR A 97 -8.59 -7.10 9.39
CA THR A 97 -9.00 -8.50 9.59
C THR A 97 -7.75 -9.36 9.80
N PRO A 98 -7.74 -10.28 10.78
CA PRO A 98 -6.70 -11.29 10.85
C PRO A 98 -6.79 -12.18 9.62
N LEU A 99 -5.68 -12.31 8.89
CA LEU A 99 -5.63 -13.03 7.61
C LEU A 99 -5.23 -14.49 7.80
N SER A 100 -4.73 -14.84 8.99
CA SER A 100 -4.39 -16.19 9.42
C SER A 100 -4.61 -16.36 10.93
N PRO A 101 -4.76 -17.60 11.44
CA PRO A 101 -4.77 -17.86 12.89
C PRO A 101 -3.51 -17.37 13.61
N LEU A 102 -2.35 -17.33 12.93
CA LEU A 102 -1.09 -16.79 13.45
C LEU A 102 -1.12 -15.26 13.65
N ASP A 103 -1.94 -14.53 12.87
CA ASP A 103 -2.09 -13.09 13.03
C ASP A 103 -2.76 -12.71 14.36
N ARG A 104 -3.52 -13.63 14.96
CA ARG A 104 -4.22 -13.42 16.24
C ARG A 104 -3.27 -13.30 17.46
N SER A 105 -2.01 -13.70 17.32
CA SER A 105 -1.02 -13.71 18.40
C SER A 105 -0.18 -12.43 18.46
N SER A 106 -0.72 -11.35 19.04
CA SER A 106 -0.02 -10.27 19.79
C SER A 106 -0.78 -8.94 19.70
N LYS A 107 -0.93 -8.26 20.85
CA LYS A 107 -1.56 -6.93 21.03
C LYS A 107 -0.72 -5.78 20.44
N GLN A 108 -0.23 -5.90 19.20
CA GLN A 108 0.46 -4.82 18.48
C GLN A 108 0.00 -4.79 17.03
N ASN A 109 -0.39 -3.62 16.54
CA ASN A 109 -0.87 -3.34 15.18
C ASN A 109 -0.02 -4.03 14.10
N LYS A 110 -0.49 -5.16 13.58
CA LYS A 110 0.20 -5.95 12.56
C LYS A 110 -0.13 -5.40 11.17
N LYS A 111 0.79 -4.63 10.61
CA LYS A 111 0.88 -4.36 9.16
C LYS A 111 1.14 -5.69 8.46
N ILE A 112 0.13 -6.28 7.84
CA ILE A 112 0.30 -7.51 7.05
C ILE A 112 0.53 -7.10 5.60
N CYS A 113 1.65 -7.53 5.02
CA CYS A 113 1.98 -7.39 3.60
C CYS A 113 1.70 -8.75 2.96
N TRP A 114 0.77 -8.83 2.00
CA TRP A 114 0.64 -10.05 1.19
C TRP A 114 1.80 -10.12 0.21
N PHE A 115 2.47 -11.28 0.15
CA PHE A 115 3.53 -11.59 -0.81
C PHE A 115 3.02 -12.67 -1.76
N LEU A 116 3.13 -12.44 -3.08
CA LEU A 116 3.14 -13.51 -4.07
C LEU A 116 4.59 -13.95 -4.30
N PRO A 117 4.89 -15.25 -4.51
CA PRO A 117 6.18 -15.87 -4.18
C PRO A 117 7.41 -15.45 -5.00
N SER A 118 7.29 -14.51 -5.94
CA SER A 118 8.18 -14.47 -7.10
C SER A 118 9.38 -13.51 -7.02
N VAL A 119 9.65 -12.82 -5.90
CA VAL A 119 10.72 -11.81 -5.86
C VAL A 119 11.59 -11.88 -4.62
N GLY A 120 12.92 -11.94 -4.83
CA GLY A 120 13.96 -12.06 -3.81
C GLY A 120 13.85 -11.14 -2.58
N SER A 121 14.61 -11.52 -1.56
CA SER A 121 14.43 -11.16 -0.15
C SER A 121 13.91 -9.74 0.13
N LEU A 122 12.81 -9.70 0.89
CA LEU A 122 12.08 -8.51 1.32
C LEU A 122 12.91 -7.52 2.18
N SER A 123 14.09 -7.92 2.65
CA SER A 123 14.93 -7.14 3.58
C SER A 123 15.46 -5.85 2.94
N GLU A 124 15.90 -5.91 1.68
CA GLU A 124 16.46 -4.75 0.98
C GLU A 124 15.38 -3.76 0.53
N LYS A 125 14.21 -4.26 0.10
CA LYS A 125 13.10 -3.42 -0.39
C LYS A 125 12.32 -2.72 0.74
N LYS A 126 12.25 -3.32 1.94
CA LYS A 126 11.66 -2.71 3.14
C LYS A 126 12.36 -1.41 3.58
N ASN A 127 13.65 -1.27 3.30
CA ASN A 127 14.43 -0.08 3.64
C ASN A 127 14.25 1.09 2.65
N LEU A 128 13.53 0.90 1.54
CA LEU A 128 13.46 1.83 0.42
C LEU A 128 12.04 2.34 0.09
N LEU A 129 11.02 1.58 0.50
CA LEU A 129 9.60 1.94 0.35
C LEU A 129 8.96 2.05 1.73
N ARG A 130 8.44 3.23 2.08
CA ARG A 130 7.73 3.44 3.35
C ARG A 130 6.26 3.66 3.05
N ILE A 131 5.44 2.76 3.59
CA ILE A 131 4.00 2.85 3.52
C ILE A 131 3.45 3.34 4.86
N CYS A 132 2.66 4.40 4.75
CA CYS A 132 1.96 5.02 5.86
C CYS A 132 0.46 4.89 5.62
N THR A 133 -0.22 4.30 6.59
CA THR A 133 -1.67 4.37 6.70
C THR A 133 -1.94 5.40 7.78
N ILE A 134 -2.59 6.50 7.42
CA ILE A 134 -3.03 7.52 8.35
C ILE A 134 -4.45 7.12 8.76
N GLY A 135 -4.54 6.19 9.71
CA GLY A 135 -5.73 6.07 10.53
C GLY A 135 -5.72 7.26 11.48
N LEU A 136 -6.51 8.29 11.19
CA LEU A 136 -6.77 9.34 12.17
C LEU A 136 -7.70 8.71 13.22
N THR A 137 -7.11 8.08 14.23
CA THR A 137 -7.76 7.95 15.54
C THR A 137 -7.86 9.39 16.08
N LEU A 138 -9.09 9.90 16.17
CA LEU A 138 -9.44 10.84 17.24
C LEU A 138 -9.90 10.00 18.42
#